data_AF-A0A9P6E7K3-F1
#
_entry.id   AF-A0A9P6E7K3-F1
#
_cell.length_a   1.000
_cell.length_b   1.000
_cell.length_c   1.000
_cell.angle_alpha   90.00
_cell.angle_beta   90.00
_cell.angle_gamma   90.00
#
_symmetry.space_group_name_H-M   'P 1'
#
loop_
_entity.id
_entity.type
_entity.pdbx_description
1 polymer ?
#
loop_
_entity_poly.entity_id
_entity_poly.type
_entity_poly.pdbx_seq_one_letter_code
_entity_poly.pdbx_strand_id
1 'polypeptide(L)'
;MPANPNRSSSSSQFPRLGVRDACYKFNLADFASYVGRRDAFLQGGLQARVALRMGGIVGRLARQVLSSPLGIEGPSQEAARGDGLLIRCNDQDFAEDLLTDRDLDMICGTYELESPGKGHQKSLVSWFPRPDIWFASGYSVGQWTNECELWFQNRVKDIQDGAVPYSQKIWRVKLRQTRQAPKLVHHMNKAASAFIKKHL
;
A
#
# COMPACT_ATOMS: atom_id res chain seq x y z
N MET A 1 18.46 5.16 -24.37
CA MET A 1 17.98 6.56 -24.41
C MET A 1 18.04 7.12 -22.99
N PRO A 2 18.67 8.28 -22.76
CA PRO A 2 18.88 8.80 -21.40
C PRO A 2 17.56 9.29 -20.79
N ALA A 3 17.39 9.09 -19.48
CA ALA A 3 16.21 9.49 -18.73
C ALA A 3 16.10 11.02 -18.63
N ASN A 4 14.94 11.56 -18.97
CA ASN A 4 14.63 13.00 -18.89
C ASN A 4 14.37 13.41 -17.41
N PRO A 5 15.09 14.42 -16.85
CA PRO A 5 15.07 14.73 -15.42
C PRO A 5 13.88 15.60 -14.92
N ASN A 6 12.93 15.98 -15.77
CA ASN A 6 11.81 16.83 -15.35
C ASN A 6 10.49 16.04 -15.21
N ARG A 7 10.37 15.27 -14.12
CA ARG A 7 9.10 14.65 -13.69
C ARG A 7 8.28 15.65 -12.88
N SER A 8 7.35 16.35 -13.52
CA SER A 8 6.23 16.96 -12.81
C SER A 8 5.15 15.90 -12.62
N SER A 9 5.29 15.10 -11.58
CA SER A 9 4.19 14.26 -11.10
C SER A 9 3.01 15.17 -10.77
N SER A 10 1.85 14.90 -11.37
CA SER A 10 0.61 15.57 -11.01
C SER A 10 0.49 15.54 -9.49
N SER A 11 0.43 16.73 -8.90
CA SER A 11 0.43 16.89 -7.45
C SER A 11 -0.82 16.22 -6.92
N SER A 12 -0.66 15.08 -6.24
CA SER A 12 -1.74 14.42 -5.52
C SER A 12 -2.46 15.45 -4.66
N GLN A 13 -3.71 15.74 -5.04
CA GLN A 13 -4.56 16.79 -4.46
C GLN A 13 -4.92 16.51 -2.99
N PHE A 14 -4.61 15.31 -2.49
CA PHE A 14 -4.88 14.90 -1.13
C PHE A 14 -3.64 15.06 -0.24
N PRO A 15 -3.71 15.90 0.81
CA PRO A 15 -2.62 16.06 1.75
C PRO A 15 -2.41 14.79 2.59
N ARG A 16 -1.16 14.55 3.04
CA ARG A 16 -0.85 13.53 4.06
C ARG A 16 -1.76 13.72 5.29
N LEU A 17 -1.99 12.67 6.09
CA LEU A 17 -2.84 12.75 7.29
C LEU A 17 -2.40 13.85 8.28
N GLY A 18 -1.12 14.20 8.26
CA GLY A 18 -0.55 15.36 8.93
C GLY A 18 0.71 15.02 9.72
N VAL A 19 1.26 16.05 10.35
CA VAL A 19 2.35 15.95 11.32
C VAL A 19 1.75 15.97 12.73
N ARG A 20 2.31 15.17 13.65
CA ARG A 20 1.95 15.10 15.07
C ARG A 20 3.18 15.24 15.94
N ASP A 21 3.01 15.73 17.16
CA ASP A 21 4.06 15.73 18.17
C ASP A 21 4.58 14.31 18.44
N ALA A 22 5.85 14.21 18.81
CA ALA A 22 6.50 12.95 19.18
C ALA A 22 5.76 12.17 20.27
N CYS A 23 5.14 12.91 21.20
CA CYS A 23 4.42 12.37 22.36
C CYS A 23 2.89 12.34 22.15
N TYR A 24 2.42 12.54 20.91
CA TYR A 24 0.99 12.54 20.59
C TYR A 24 0.36 11.19 20.91
N LYS A 25 -0.78 11.22 21.61
CA LYS A 25 -1.53 10.01 21.99
C LYS A 25 -2.68 9.80 21.02
N PHE A 26 -2.47 8.90 20.06
CA PHE A 26 -3.50 8.51 19.11
C PHE A 26 -4.69 7.85 19.81
N ASN A 27 -5.89 8.09 19.29
CA ASN A 27 -7.13 7.52 19.81
C ASN A 27 -8.09 7.10 18.68
N LEU A 28 -9.30 6.67 19.06
CA LEU A 28 -10.34 6.25 18.12
C LEU A 28 -10.82 7.37 17.19
N ALA A 29 -10.80 8.63 17.61
CA ALA A 29 -11.17 9.75 16.76
C ALA A 29 -10.13 9.97 15.64
N ASP A 30 -8.84 9.78 15.93
CA ASP A 30 -7.79 9.79 14.89
C ASP A 30 -7.99 8.65 13.88
N PHE A 31 -8.40 7.47 14.35
CA PHE A 31 -8.71 6.35 13.48
C PHE A 31 -9.93 6.63 12.59
N ALA A 32 -11.03 7.12 13.18
CA ALA A 32 -12.23 7.49 12.44
C ALA A 32 -11.96 8.59 11.40
N SER A 33 -11.17 9.60 11.77
CA SER A 33 -10.73 10.67 10.86
C SER A 33 -9.90 10.13 9.69
N TYR A 34 -8.98 9.20 9.96
CA TYR A 34 -8.24 8.49 8.91
C TYR A 34 -9.18 7.71 7.99
N VAL A 35 -10.11 6.93 8.54
CA VAL A 35 -11.05 6.12 7.74
C VAL A 35 -11.86 7.01 6.80
N GLY A 36 -12.43 8.11 7.31
CA GLY A 36 -13.19 9.04 6.47
C GLY A 36 -12.35 9.65 5.34
N ARG A 37 -11.11 10.04 5.62
CA ARG A 37 -10.19 10.59 4.59
C ARG A 37 -9.78 9.54 3.56
N ARG A 38 -9.47 8.33 4.01
CA ARG A 38 -9.12 7.20 3.15
C ARG A 38 -10.27 6.85 2.23
N ASP A 39 -11.49 6.78 2.76
CA ASP A 39 -12.66 6.39 1.98
C ASP A 39 -12.99 7.46 0.94
N ALA A 40 -12.93 8.75 1.31
CA ALA A 40 -13.05 9.86 0.36
C ALA A 40 -11.96 9.83 -0.73
N PHE A 41 -10.72 9.49 -0.36
CA PHE A 41 -9.60 9.34 -1.31
C PHE A 41 -9.84 8.19 -2.30
N LEU A 42 -10.37 7.06 -1.83
CA LEU A 42 -10.62 5.87 -2.65
C LEU A 42 -11.91 5.96 -3.48
N GLN A 43 -12.87 6.79 -3.09
CA GLN A 43 -14.09 7.04 -3.88
C GLN A 43 -13.79 7.66 -5.26
N GLY A 44 -12.62 8.27 -5.46
CA GLY A 44 -12.18 8.83 -6.74
C GLY A 44 -11.93 7.80 -7.85
N GLY A 45 -12.10 6.49 -7.58
CA GLY A 45 -12.07 5.43 -8.58
C GLY A 45 -10.66 4.99 -8.97
N LEU A 46 -9.86 5.86 -9.57
CA LEU A 46 -8.54 5.52 -10.12
C LEU A 46 -7.62 4.85 -9.09
N GLN A 47 -7.36 5.52 -7.97
CA GLN A 47 -6.46 5.02 -6.93
C GLN A 47 -6.99 3.74 -6.30
N ALA A 48 -8.31 3.62 -6.17
CA ALA A 48 -8.92 2.42 -5.62
C ALA A 48 -8.85 1.22 -6.57
N ARG A 49 -8.94 1.42 -7.90
CA ARG A 49 -8.66 0.36 -8.88
C ARG A 49 -7.23 -0.15 -8.77
N VAL A 50 -6.25 0.76 -8.74
CA VAL A 50 -4.84 0.38 -8.60
C VAL A 50 -4.60 -0.34 -7.28
N ALA A 51 -5.18 0.18 -6.19
CA ALA A 51 -5.09 -0.46 -4.87
C ALA A 51 -5.65 -1.89 -4.89
N LEU A 52 -6.81 -2.11 -5.53
CA LEU A 52 -7.39 -3.44 -5.70
C LEU A 52 -6.46 -4.38 -6.51
N ARG A 53 -5.90 -3.91 -7.63
CA ARG A 53 -4.96 -4.69 -8.46
C ARG A 53 -3.66 -5.03 -7.73
N MET A 54 -3.15 -4.11 -6.90
CA MET A 54 -1.98 -4.37 -6.05
C MET A 54 -2.22 -5.52 -5.04
N GLY A 55 -3.46 -5.73 -4.64
CA GLY A 55 -3.81 -6.76 -3.66
C GLY A 55 -3.18 -6.52 -2.29
N GLY A 56 -2.99 -7.60 -1.53
CA GLY A 56 -2.46 -7.54 -0.16
C GLY A 56 -3.26 -6.59 0.74
N ILE A 57 -2.58 -5.95 1.69
CA ILE A 57 -3.24 -5.06 2.65
C ILE A 57 -3.88 -3.83 1.98
N VAL A 58 -3.24 -3.28 0.96
CA VAL A 58 -3.73 -2.11 0.21
C VAL A 58 -5.03 -2.44 -0.53
N GLY A 59 -5.05 -3.57 -1.24
CA GLY A 59 -6.26 -4.06 -1.90
C GLY A 59 -7.37 -4.42 -0.92
N ARG A 60 -7.03 -4.99 0.25
CA ARG A 60 -8.02 -5.27 1.30
C ARG A 60 -8.68 -4.01 1.84
N LEU A 61 -7.90 -2.94 2.05
CA LEU A 61 -8.40 -1.64 2.50
C LEU A 61 -9.28 -1.00 1.42
N ALA A 62 -8.86 -1.05 0.15
CA ALA A 62 -9.66 -0.54 -0.97
C ALA A 62 -11.00 -1.27 -1.15
N ARG A 63 -11.01 -2.59 -0.93
CA ARG A 63 -12.24 -3.41 -1.01
C ARG A 63 -13.30 -3.06 0.04
N GLN A 64 -12.96 -2.28 1.08
CA GLN A 64 -13.96 -1.77 2.03
C GLN A 64 -14.83 -0.67 1.43
N VAL A 65 -14.31 0.03 0.41
CA VAL A 65 -14.93 1.24 -0.15
C VAL A 65 -15.65 0.94 -1.47
N LEU A 66 -15.09 0.03 -2.29
CA LEU A 66 -15.62 -0.27 -3.62
C LEU A 66 -16.44 -1.56 -3.67
N SER A 67 -17.52 -1.53 -4.45
CA SER A 67 -18.22 -2.72 -4.92
C SER A 67 -17.47 -3.36 -6.11
N SER A 68 -17.59 -4.69 -6.25
CA SER A 68 -16.69 -5.58 -7.03
C SER A 68 -16.32 -5.22 -8.48
N PRO A 69 -17.11 -4.55 -9.34
CA PRO A 69 -16.77 -4.52 -10.77
C PRO A 69 -15.74 -3.44 -11.18
N LEU A 70 -15.43 -2.45 -10.34
CA LEU A 70 -14.58 -1.32 -10.75
C LEU A 70 -13.09 -1.67 -10.97
N GLY A 71 -12.57 -2.74 -10.37
CA GLY A 71 -11.16 -3.12 -10.48
C GLY A 71 -10.71 -3.65 -11.86
N ILE A 72 -11.65 -3.87 -12.78
CA ILE A 72 -11.44 -4.58 -14.06
C ILE A 72 -11.25 -3.61 -15.25
N GLU A 73 -11.53 -2.31 -15.07
CA GLU A 73 -11.34 -1.32 -16.13
C GLU A 73 -9.86 -1.23 -16.55
N GLY A 74 -9.58 -0.76 -17.77
CA GLY A 74 -8.21 -0.59 -18.26
C GLY A 74 -7.42 0.53 -17.54
N PRO A 75 -6.16 0.77 -17.92
CA PRO A 75 -5.39 1.91 -17.44
C PRO A 75 -6.03 3.24 -17.84
N SER A 76 -5.75 4.31 -17.08
CA SER A 76 -6.16 5.67 -17.45
C SER A 76 -5.51 6.13 -18.77
N GLN A 77 -6.06 7.19 -19.39
CA GLN A 77 -5.44 7.78 -20.58
C GLN A 77 -4.06 8.35 -20.27
N GLU A 78 -3.86 8.85 -19.05
CA GLU A 78 -2.59 9.37 -18.55
C GLU A 78 -1.54 8.26 -18.47
N ALA A 79 -1.90 7.10 -17.91
CA ALA A 79 -1.02 5.93 -17.91
C ALA A 79 -0.68 5.48 -19.35
N ALA A 80 -1.66 5.45 -20.26
CA ALA A 80 -1.44 5.15 -21.67
C ALA A 80 -0.51 6.14 -22.39
N ARG A 81 -0.43 7.39 -21.92
CA ARG A 81 0.50 8.43 -22.43
C ARG A 81 1.88 8.38 -21.79
N GLY A 82 2.10 7.47 -20.82
CA GLY A 82 3.39 7.23 -20.20
C GLY A 82 3.55 7.78 -18.78
N ASP A 83 2.49 8.30 -18.16
CA ASP A 83 2.50 8.76 -16.76
C ASP A 83 2.32 7.61 -15.75
N GLY A 84 2.21 6.37 -16.25
CA GLY A 84 2.06 5.14 -15.48
C GLY A 84 3.29 4.23 -15.53
N LEU A 85 3.12 2.99 -15.07
CA LEU A 85 4.09 1.91 -15.27
C LEU A 85 4.02 1.46 -16.72
N LEU A 86 5.13 1.55 -17.43
CA LEU A 86 5.30 0.97 -18.76
C LEU A 86 6.09 -0.33 -18.66
N ILE A 87 5.47 -1.44 -19.05
CA ILE A 87 6.10 -2.75 -19.16
C ILE A 87 6.23 -3.07 -20.65
N ARG A 88 7.46 -3.26 -21.12
CA ARG A 88 7.71 -3.75 -22.47
C ARG A 88 7.85 -5.27 -22.47
N CYS A 89 7.08 -5.96 -23.28
CA CYS A 89 7.18 -7.40 -23.48
C CYS A 89 7.17 -7.70 -24.99
N ASN A 90 8.21 -8.40 -25.45
CA ASN A 90 8.50 -8.67 -26.86
C ASN A 90 8.60 -7.37 -27.69
N ASP A 91 7.50 -6.86 -28.24
CA ASP A 91 7.44 -5.57 -28.96
C ASP A 91 6.19 -4.75 -28.59
N GLN A 92 5.53 -5.08 -27.48
CA GLN A 92 4.33 -4.41 -27.00
C GLN A 92 4.62 -3.64 -25.70
N ASP A 93 4.05 -2.44 -25.61
CA ASP A 93 4.08 -1.60 -24.42
C ASP A 93 2.74 -1.74 -23.68
N PHE A 94 2.81 -2.20 -22.43
CA PHE A 94 1.68 -2.29 -21.52
C PHE A 94 1.77 -1.14 -20.52
N ALA A 95 0.69 -0.38 -20.40
CA ALA A 95 0.59 0.72 -19.45
C ALA A 95 -0.30 0.34 -18.27
N GLU A 96 0.14 0.68 -17.06
CA GLU A 96 -0.65 0.52 -15.83
C GLU A 96 -0.59 1.78 -14.98
N ASP A 97 -1.68 2.09 -14.32
CA ASP A 97 -1.71 3.17 -13.33
C ASP A 97 -0.88 2.80 -12.08
N LEU A 98 -0.32 3.80 -11.40
CA LEU A 98 0.51 3.60 -10.21
C LEU A 98 0.01 4.39 -9.01
N LEU A 99 0.16 3.79 -7.82
CA LEU A 99 0.05 4.52 -6.56
C LEU A 99 1.42 5.12 -6.21
N THR A 100 1.43 6.42 -5.92
CA THR A 100 2.61 7.09 -5.38
C THR A 100 2.82 6.71 -3.91
N ASP A 101 4.01 6.98 -3.38
CA ASP A 101 4.28 6.79 -1.95
C ASP A 101 3.32 7.56 -1.04
N ARG A 102 2.83 8.72 -1.51
CA ARG A 102 1.85 9.52 -0.78
C ARG A 102 0.47 8.87 -0.76
N ASP A 103 0.09 8.23 -1.87
CA ASP A 103 -1.18 7.49 -1.96
C ASP A 103 -1.15 6.28 -1.02
N LEU A 104 -0.02 5.55 -1.01
CA LEU A 104 0.19 4.45 -0.06
C LEU A 104 0.16 4.93 1.39
N ASP A 105 0.75 6.10 1.68
CA ASP A 105 0.67 6.71 3.01
C ASP A 105 -0.76 7.06 3.41
N MET A 106 -1.55 7.63 2.50
CA MET A 106 -2.97 7.91 2.75
C MET A 106 -3.75 6.62 3.01
N ILE A 107 -3.57 5.60 2.16
CA ILE A 107 -4.30 4.33 2.24
C ILE A 107 -3.96 3.57 3.53
N CYS A 108 -2.68 3.46 3.88
CA CYS A 108 -2.23 2.74 5.08
C CYS A 108 -2.42 3.53 6.38
N GLY A 109 -2.81 4.80 6.28
CA GLY A 109 -3.05 5.67 7.42
C GLY A 109 -1.77 6.13 8.12
N THR A 110 -0.78 6.57 7.34
CA THR A 110 0.52 7.03 7.82
C THR A 110 0.46 8.46 8.36
N TYR A 111 0.96 8.65 9.56
CA TYR A 111 1.27 9.94 10.18
C TYR A 111 2.77 10.16 10.24
N GLU A 112 3.16 11.43 10.18
CA GLU A 112 4.51 11.87 10.47
C GLU A 112 4.58 12.36 11.91
N LEU A 113 5.53 11.86 12.69
CA LEU A 113 5.81 12.38 14.04
C LEU A 113 7.06 13.24 14.00
N GLU A 114 6.99 14.37 14.69
CA GLU A 114 8.14 15.21 14.96
C GLU A 114 9.18 14.44 15.78
N SER A 115 10.47 14.69 15.54
CA SER A 115 11.52 14.14 16.40
C SER A 115 11.82 15.09 17.55
N PRO A 116 11.76 14.64 18.81
CA PRO A 116 12.16 15.46 19.93
C PRO A 116 13.69 15.63 19.90
N GLY A 117 14.15 16.88 19.82
CA GLY A 117 15.55 17.26 20.05
C GLY A 117 16.58 16.83 18.98
N LYS A 118 16.16 16.21 17.88
CA LYS A 118 17.02 15.87 16.73
C LYS A 118 16.38 16.45 15.47
N GLY A 119 16.95 17.53 14.94
CA GLY A 119 16.41 18.25 13.78
C GLY A 119 16.09 17.35 12.58
N HIS A 120 15.12 17.76 11.77
CA HIS A 120 14.64 17.19 10.48
C HIS A 120 14.35 15.68 10.40
N GLN A 121 14.71 14.86 11.40
CA GLN A 121 14.38 13.44 11.42
C GLN A 121 12.89 13.31 11.67
N LYS A 122 12.19 12.62 10.78
CA LYS A 122 10.74 12.40 10.85
C LYS A 122 10.53 10.92 11.08
N SER A 123 9.73 10.56 12.08
CA SER A 123 9.37 9.16 12.29
C SER A 123 7.99 8.91 11.72
N LEU A 124 7.80 7.76 11.07
CA LEU A 124 6.53 7.40 10.43
C LEU A 124 5.84 6.31 11.23
N VAL A 125 4.56 6.51 11.50
CA VAL A 125 3.68 5.52 12.13
C VAL A 125 2.41 5.36 11.29
N SER A 126 1.84 4.16 11.22
CA SER A 126 0.67 3.90 10.39
C SER A 126 -0.34 2.96 11.05
N TRP A 127 -1.62 3.13 10.73
CA TRP A 127 -2.70 2.27 11.23
C TRP A 127 -2.61 0.84 10.71
N PHE A 128 -2.21 0.69 9.45
CA PHE A 128 -1.94 -0.56 8.76
C PHE A 128 -0.51 -0.56 8.20
N PRO A 129 0.12 -1.74 8.03
CA PRO A 129 1.46 -1.82 7.47
C PRO A 129 1.48 -1.32 6.02
N ARG A 130 2.57 -0.64 5.65
CA ARG A 130 2.83 -0.30 4.25
C ARG A 130 3.08 -1.57 3.42
N PRO A 131 2.78 -1.56 2.11
CA PRO A 131 2.92 -2.74 1.27
C PRO A 131 4.32 -3.34 1.25
N ASP A 132 5.40 -2.54 1.32
CA ASP A 132 6.77 -3.05 1.40
C ASP A 132 7.00 -3.94 2.63
N ILE A 133 6.35 -3.63 3.75
CA ILE A 133 6.40 -4.44 4.98
C ILE A 133 5.48 -5.65 4.88
N TRP A 134 4.28 -5.48 4.31
CA TRP A 134 3.33 -6.56 4.11
C TRP A 134 3.88 -7.64 3.18
N PHE A 135 4.43 -7.25 2.03
CA PHE A 135 4.96 -8.17 1.03
C PHE A 135 6.23 -8.91 1.49
N ALA A 136 6.96 -8.33 2.45
CA ALA A 136 8.08 -9.00 3.10
C ALA A 136 7.66 -10.00 4.21
N SER A 137 6.37 -10.04 4.56
CA SER A 137 5.84 -10.87 5.65
C SER A 137 5.44 -12.27 5.18
N GLY A 138 5.17 -13.16 6.14
CA GLY A 138 4.65 -14.51 5.85
C GLY A 138 3.22 -14.53 5.31
N TYR A 139 2.47 -13.43 5.42
CA TYR A 139 1.12 -13.30 4.85
C TYR A 139 1.13 -13.07 3.34
N SER A 140 2.28 -12.73 2.76
CA SER A 140 2.39 -12.43 1.34
C SER A 140 2.58 -13.68 0.49
N VAL A 141 1.54 -14.52 0.40
CA VAL A 141 1.56 -15.78 -0.35
C VAL A 141 0.94 -15.69 -1.76
N GLY A 142 0.78 -14.48 -2.29
CA GLY A 142 0.24 -14.23 -3.64
C GLY A 142 -1.28 -14.15 -3.73
N GLN A 143 -2.00 -14.41 -2.63
CA GLN A 143 -3.46 -14.25 -2.54
C GLN A 143 -3.87 -13.79 -1.13
N TRP A 144 -5.07 -13.23 -0.99
CA TRP A 144 -5.64 -12.88 0.30
C TRP A 144 -6.29 -14.12 0.93
N THR A 145 -5.57 -14.77 1.85
CA THR A 145 -6.04 -15.99 2.52
C THR A 145 -6.93 -15.71 3.73
N ASN A 146 -7.55 -16.75 4.29
CA ASN A 146 -8.33 -16.65 5.53
C ASN A 146 -7.48 -16.14 6.70
N GLU A 147 -6.19 -16.50 6.77
CA GLU A 147 -5.26 -16.00 7.79
C GLU A 147 -4.98 -14.51 7.62
N CYS A 148 -4.91 -14.02 6.37
CA CYS A 148 -4.79 -12.59 6.09
C CYS A 148 -6.04 -11.84 6.59
N GLU A 149 -7.23 -12.38 6.32
CA GLU A 149 -8.49 -11.80 6.79
C GLU A 149 -8.59 -11.81 8.31
N LEU A 150 -8.26 -12.93 8.96
CA LEU A 150 -8.25 -13.04 10.42
C LEU A 150 -7.28 -12.02 11.05
N TRP A 151 -6.07 -11.90 10.50
CA TRP A 151 -5.11 -10.89 10.94
C TRP A 151 -5.68 -9.46 10.81
N PHE A 152 -6.34 -9.16 9.67
CA PHE A 152 -6.91 -7.85 9.42
C PHE A 152 -8.03 -7.52 10.41
N GLN A 153 -8.96 -8.45 10.61
CA GLN A 153 -10.07 -8.30 11.54
C GLN A 153 -9.58 -8.14 12.98
N ASN A 154 -8.59 -8.93 13.40
CA ASN A 154 -7.95 -8.79 14.71
C ASN A 154 -7.29 -7.42 14.86
N ARG A 155 -6.59 -6.92 13.83
CA ARG A 155 -6.01 -5.58 13.89
C ARG A 155 -7.06 -4.49 14.02
N VAL A 156 -8.18 -4.59 13.31
CA VAL A 156 -9.29 -3.62 13.44
C VAL A 156 -9.87 -3.68 14.85
N LYS A 157 -10.08 -4.88 15.40
CA LYS A 157 -10.52 -5.08 16.79
C LYS A 157 -9.55 -4.46 17.79
N ASP A 158 -8.24 -4.73 17.64
CA ASP A 158 -7.20 -4.15 18.50
C ASP A 158 -7.29 -2.62 18.51
N ILE A 159 -7.50 -2.00 17.34
CA ILE A 159 -7.65 -0.54 17.23
C ILE A 159 -8.91 -0.08 17.96
N GLN A 160 -10.04 -0.77 17.79
CA GLN A 160 -11.30 -0.50 18.51
C GLN A 160 -11.12 -0.60 20.04
N ASP A 161 -10.27 -1.53 20.48
CA ASP A 161 -9.90 -1.73 21.89
C ASP A 161 -8.78 -0.78 22.37
N GLY A 162 -8.34 0.17 21.54
CA GLY A 162 -7.42 1.25 21.91
C GLY A 162 -5.97 1.12 21.41
N ALA A 163 -5.69 0.18 20.50
CA ALA A 163 -4.37 0.11 19.87
C ALA A 163 -4.10 1.35 19.00
N VAL A 164 -2.82 1.73 18.92
CA VAL A 164 -2.34 2.93 18.21
C VAL A 164 -1.66 2.58 16.88
N PRO A 165 -1.37 3.57 16.00
CA PRO A 165 -0.51 3.38 14.83
C PRO A 165 0.86 2.86 15.23
N TYR A 166 1.45 2.01 14.41
CA TYR A 166 2.76 1.42 14.68
C TYR A 166 3.82 1.97 13.75
N SER A 167 5.04 2.07 14.28
CA SER A 167 6.21 2.36 13.45
C SER A 167 6.55 1.17 12.55
N GLN A 168 7.30 1.42 11.48
CA GLN A 168 7.74 0.35 10.58
C GLN A 168 8.51 -0.77 11.31
N LYS A 169 9.27 -0.44 12.35
CA LYS A 169 10.01 -1.43 13.16
C LYS A 169 9.05 -2.35 13.90
N ILE A 170 8.00 -1.80 14.51
CA ILE A 170 6.97 -2.57 15.21
C ILE A 170 6.20 -3.43 14.21
N TRP A 171 5.86 -2.89 13.03
CA TRP A 171 5.20 -3.66 11.99
C TRP A 171 5.99 -4.90 11.55
N ARG A 172 7.29 -4.74 11.30
CA ARG A 172 8.17 -5.87 10.94
C ARG A 172 8.19 -6.97 12.01
N VAL A 173 8.09 -6.60 13.28
CA VAL A 173 8.02 -7.58 14.39
C VAL A 173 6.64 -8.24 14.44
N LYS A 174 5.56 -7.46 14.37
CA LYS A 174 4.17 -7.95 14.46
C LYS A 174 3.76 -8.83 13.28
N LEU A 175 4.30 -8.59 12.10
CA LEU A 175 4.05 -9.37 10.89
C LEU A 175 5.02 -10.54 10.71
N ARG A 176 5.96 -10.72 11.64
CA ARG A 176 6.94 -11.80 11.57
C ARG A 176 6.28 -13.13 11.90
N GLN A 177 5.84 -13.84 10.87
CA GLN A 177 5.45 -15.23 10.96
C GLN A 177 6.66 -16.16 10.73
N THR A 178 6.45 -17.32 10.09
CA THR A 178 7.49 -18.28 9.77
C THR A 178 8.51 -17.71 8.78
N ARG A 179 9.79 -18.00 9.01
CA ARG A 179 10.87 -17.58 8.11
C ARG A 179 10.87 -18.32 6.76
N GLN A 180 10.01 -19.32 6.61
CA GLN A 180 9.94 -20.18 5.42
C GLN A 180 9.02 -19.61 4.34
N ALA A 181 7.92 -18.93 4.72
CA ALA A 181 6.94 -18.41 3.77
C ALA A 181 7.55 -17.46 2.71
N PRO A 182 8.41 -16.47 3.06
CA PRO A 182 9.05 -15.62 2.04
C PRO A 182 9.96 -16.40 1.09
N LYS A 183 10.60 -17.49 1.55
CA LYS A 183 11.46 -18.34 0.72
C LYS A 183 10.65 -19.14 -0.30
N LEU A 184 9.52 -19.70 0.14
CA LEU A 184 8.59 -20.41 -0.74
C LEU A 184 8.10 -19.51 -1.86
N VAL A 185 7.63 -18.31 -1.51
CA VAL A 185 7.11 -17.31 -2.47
C VAL A 185 8.20 -16.89 -3.45
N HIS A 186 9.43 -16.67 -2.98
CA HIS A 186 10.56 -16.39 -3.87
C HIS A 186 10.80 -17.50 -4.90
N HIS A 187 10.80 -18.77 -4.47
CA HIS A 187 10.98 -19.91 -5.39
C HIS A 187 9.80 -20.06 -6.36
N MET A 188 8.57 -19.86 -5.90
CA MET A 188 7.38 -19.87 -6.76
C MET A 188 7.46 -18.78 -7.83
N ASN A 189 7.77 -17.54 -7.46
CA ASN A 189 7.91 -16.43 -8.41
C ASN A 189 9.05 -16.66 -9.40
N LYS A 190 10.17 -17.24 -8.95
CA LYS A 190 11.29 -17.61 -9.83
C LYS A 190 10.86 -18.67 -10.85
N ALA A 191 10.16 -19.72 -10.42
CA ALA A 191 9.66 -20.76 -11.30
C ALA A 191 8.62 -20.22 -12.29
N ALA A 192 7.69 -19.38 -11.83
CA ALA A 192 6.69 -18.73 -12.66
C ALA A 192 7.33 -17.81 -13.72
N SER A 193 8.31 -16.98 -13.32
CA SER A 193 9.04 -16.12 -14.25
C SER A 193 9.79 -16.92 -15.32
N ALA A 194 10.40 -18.06 -14.95
CA ALA A 194 11.05 -18.95 -15.91
C ALA A 194 10.05 -19.61 -16.88
N PHE A 195 8.87 -19.98 -16.39
CA PHE A 195 7.80 -20.53 -17.23
C PHE A 195 7.30 -19.51 -18.26
N ILE A 196 7.02 -18.27 -17.81
CA ILE A 196 6.57 -17.16 -18.65
C ILE A 196 7.59 -16.90 -19.76
N LYS A 197 8.86 -16.69 -19.40
CA LYS A 197 9.94 -16.42 -20.39
C LYS A 197 10.17 -17.52 -21.42
N LYS A 198 9.73 -18.75 -21.12
CA LYS A 198 9.88 -19.89 -22.03
C LYS A 198 8.71 -20.01 -23.02
N HIS A 199 7.54 -19.49 -22.69
CA HIS A 199 6.29 -19.73 -23.43
C HIS A 199 5.57 -18.46 -23.90
N LEU A 200 6.09 -17.28 -23.55
CA LEU A 200 5.71 -15.96 -24.05
C LEU A 200 6.95 -15.29 -24.62
#